data_AF-A0AAD7HCC2-F1
#
_entry.id   AF-A0AAD7HCC2-F1
#
_cell.length_a   1.000
_cell.length_b   1.000
_cell.length_c   1.000
_cell.angle_alpha   90.00
_cell.angle_beta   90.00
_cell.angle_gamma   90.00
#
_symmetry.space_group_name_H-M   'P 1'
#
loop_
_entity.id
_entity.type
_entity.pdbx_description
1 polymer ?
#
loop_
_entity_poly.entity_id
_entity_poly.type
_entity_poly.pdbx_seq_one_letter_code
_entity_poly.pdbx_strand_id
1 'polypeptide(L)'
;TAKKSKPKAAATAVGTCSLSKKDFGDRIKSALRLEKYEVQRMRFNVTMDLTFFRSFFGGHASIEPSDFTQESPVVVAELNNSQAGEVFGVSKIKNGNRMTTVHLQSMMVVFYPAKGKASVWLTV
;
A
#
# COMPACT_ATOMS: atom_id res chain seq x y z
N THR A 1 26.55 -4.26 27.73
CA THR A 1 26.24 -5.53 27.04
C THR A 1 25.22 -5.28 25.93
N ALA A 2 25.69 -5.16 24.68
CA ALA A 2 24.84 -4.88 23.52
C ALA A 2 24.02 -6.13 23.15
N LYS A 3 22.69 -6.05 23.27
CA LYS A 3 21.77 -7.14 22.93
C LYS A 3 21.56 -7.15 21.42
N LYS A 4 22.36 -7.92 20.69
CA LYS A 4 22.17 -8.21 19.25
C LYS A 4 20.79 -8.85 19.05
N SER A 5 19.85 -8.12 18.45
CA SER A 5 18.57 -8.66 18.01
C SER A 5 18.79 -9.58 16.79
N LYS A 6 18.38 -10.84 16.91
CA LYS A 6 18.37 -11.83 15.82
C LYS A 6 17.60 -11.29 14.60
N PRO A 7 18.07 -11.54 13.36
CA PRO A 7 17.29 -11.20 12.17
C PRO A 7 16.03 -12.07 12.14
N LYS A 8 14.87 -11.41 12.15
CA LYS A 8 13.57 -12.03 11.96
C LYS A 8 13.56 -12.61 10.54
N ALA A 9 13.33 -13.91 10.43
CA ALA A 9 13.28 -14.63 9.15
C ALA A 9 12.47 -13.84 8.14
N ALA A 10 13.12 -13.45 7.03
CA ALA A 10 12.47 -12.78 5.93
C ALA A 10 11.44 -13.75 5.38
N ALA A 11 10.16 -13.41 5.53
CA ALA A 11 9.08 -14.10 4.82
C ALA A 11 9.51 -14.18 3.35
N THR A 12 9.51 -15.39 2.81
CA THR A 12 9.84 -15.71 1.43
C THR A 12 9.24 -14.64 0.53
N ALA A 13 10.07 -13.86 -0.16
CA ALA A 13 9.59 -12.74 -0.95
C ALA A 13 8.78 -13.28 -2.13
N VAL A 14 7.45 -13.28 -1.98
CA VAL A 14 6.52 -13.69 -3.04
C VAL A 14 6.49 -12.56 -4.06
N GLY A 15 7.32 -12.69 -5.12
CA GLY A 15 7.46 -11.70 -6.18
C GLY A 15 8.35 -10.50 -5.82
N THR A 16 8.30 -9.48 -6.67
CA THR A 16 9.13 -8.28 -6.63
C THR A 16 8.29 -7.01 -6.51
N CYS A 17 8.72 -6.11 -5.63
CA CYS A 17 8.16 -4.77 -5.47
C CYS A 17 9.29 -3.79 -5.13
N SER A 18 9.25 -2.58 -5.66
CA SER A 18 10.26 -1.54 -5.33
C SER A 18 10.15 -1.02 -3.91
N LEU A 19 9.01 -1.24 -3.24
CA LEU A 19 8.82 -0.85 -1.85
C LEU A 19 8.67 -2.08 -0.97
N SER A 20 9.34 -2.05 0.18
CA SER A 20 8.99 -2.97 1.24
C SER A 20 7.62 -2.63 1.82
N LYS A 21 6.98 -3.58 2.51
CA LYS A 21 5.73 -3.34 3.24
C LYS A 21 5.84 -2.14 4.20
N LYS A 22 7.01 -1.95 4.81
CA LYS A 22 7.29 -0.82 5.70
C LYS A 22 7.26 0.50 4.92
N ASP A 23 8.00 0.58 3.82
CA ASP A 23 8.08 1.81 3.01
C ASP A 23 6.73 2.17 2.41
N PHE A 24 5.93 1.17 2.04
CA PHE A 24 4.56 1.36 1.59
C PHE A 24 3.71 2.02 2.70
N GLY A 25 3.74 1.46 3.91
CA GLY A 25 3.03 2.02 5.06
C GLY A 25 3.52 3.43 5.44
N ASP A 26 4.81 3.70 5.31
CA ASP A 26 5.39 5.02 5.57
C ASP A 26 4.93 6.06 4.53
N ARG A 27 4.79 5.66 3.26
CA ARG A 27 4.20 6.52 2.22
C ARG A 27 2.73 6.81 2.46
N ILE A 28 1.93 5.81 2.87
CA ILE A 28 0.53 6.02 3.26
C ILE A 28 0.48 7.05 4.40
N LYS A 29 1.24 6.83 5.47
CA LYS A 29 1.24 7.73 6.62
C LYS A 29 1.69 9.14 6.28
N SER A 30 2.67 9.27 5.38
CA SER A 30 3.13 10.56 4.86
C SER A 30 2.03 11.27 4.07
N ALA A 31 1.24 10.54 3.28
CA ALA A 31 0.11 11.13 2.55
C ALA A 31 -0.99 11.63 3.49
N LEU A 32 -1.22 10.97 4.62
CA LEU A 32 -2.21 11.39 5.63
C LEU A 32 -1.72 12.54 6.54
N ARG A 33 -0.52 13.08 6.33
CA ARG A 33 0.09 14.09 7.22
C ARG A 33 -0.51 15.46 7.01
N LEU A 34 -1.15 16.01 8.05
CA LEU A 34 -1.66 17.38 8.03
C LEU A 34 -0.53 18.38 7.84
N GLU A 35 -0.58 19.10 6.72
CA GLU A 35 0.33 20.18 6.38
C GLU A 35 -0.44 21.50 6.38
N LYS A 36 0.13 22.53 7.00
CA LYS A 36 -0.57 23.80 7.27
C LYS A 36 -0.87 24.60 5.99
N TYR A 37 -0.03 24.43 4.97
CA TYR A 37 -0.05 25.27 3.75
C TYR A 37 0.10 24.46 2.45
N GLU A 38 0.20 23.13 2.52
CA GLU A 38 0.44 22.28 1.36
C GLU A 38 -0.69 21.26 1.17
N VAL A 39 -1.06 21.03 -0.09
CA VAL A 39 -1.99 19.96 -0.45
C VAL A 39 -1.26 18.63 -0.32
N GLN A 40 -1.79 17.74 0.52
CA GLN A 40 -1.23 16.41 0.72
C GLN A 40 -1.10 15.65 -0.59
N ARG A 41 0.06 15.05 -0.81
CA ARG A 41 0.27 14.18 -1.97
C ARG A 41 -0.42 12.84 -1.74
N MET A 42 -1.67 12.76 -2.20
CA MET A 42 -2.54 11.57 -2.10
C MET A 42 -2.23 10.46 -3.12
N ARG A 43 -1.09 10.55 -3.81
CA ARG A 43 -0.69 9.58 -4.83
C ARG A 43 0.81 9.32 -4.84
N PHE A 44 1.18 8.05 -4.94
CA PHE A 44 2.55 7.64 -5.23
C PHE A 44 2.59 6.48 -6.23
N ASN A 45 3.70 6.39 -6.97
CA ASN A 45 3.94 5.32 -7.93
C ASN A 45 4.88 4.28 -7.35
N VAL A 46 4.68 3.04 -7.77
CA VAL A 46 5.46 1.86 -7.38
C VAL A 46 5.65 0.95 -8.59
N THR A 47 6.68 0.12 -8.52
CA THR A 47 6.90 -0.97 -9.47
C THR A 47 6.71 -2.28 -8.73
N MET A 48 5.93 -3.18 -9.30
CA MET A 48 5.70 -4.50 -8.73
C MET A 48 5.36 -5.49 -9.85
N ASP A 49 5.62 -6.77 -9.62
CA ASP A 49 5.16 -7.83 -10.52
C ASP A 49 3.77 -8.35 -10.15
N LEU A 50 3.21 -9.13 -11.07
CA LEU A 50 1.88 -9.73 -10.93
C LEU A 50 1.79 -10.66 -9.72
N THR A 51 2.87 -11.42 -9.47
CA THR A 51 2.96 -12.38 -8.35
C THR A 51 2.85 -11.67 -7.01
N PHE A 52 3.59 -10.57 -6.84
CA PHE A 52 3.52 -9.71 -5.67
C PHE A 52 2.13 -9.11 -5.53
N PHE A 53 1.58 -8.52 -6.61
CA PHE A 53 0.26 -7.89 -6.58
C PHE A 53 -0.81 -8.87 -6.08
N ARG A 54 -0.87 -10.08 -6.65
CA ARG A 54 -1.81 -11.13 -6.24
C ARG A 54 -1.61 -11.55 -4.79
N SER A 55 -0.36 -11.83 -4.38
CA SER A 55 -0.07 -12.26 -3.03
C SER A 55 -0.36 -11.18 -1.98
N PHE A 56 -0.19 -9.91 -2.33
CA PHE A 56 -0.26 -8.81 -1.40
C PHE A 56 -1.69 -8.23 -1.27
N PHE A 57 -2.45 -8.20 -2.36
CA PHE A 57 -3.80 -7.62 -2.39
C PHE A 57 -4.93 -8.65 -2.53
N GLY A 58 -4.67 -9.85 -3.07
CA GLY A 58 -5.70 -10.81 -3.48
C GLY A 58 -6.60 -11.37 -2.38
N GLY A 59 -6.19 -11.28 -1.11
CA GLY A 59 -7.00 -11.72 0.04
C GLY A 59 -7.69 -10.60 0.81
N HIS A 60 -7.43 -9.34 0.46
CA HIS A 60 -7.85 -8.19 1.28
C HIS A 60 -8.58 -7.11 0.48
N ALA A 61 -8.30 -6.99 -0.82
CA ALA A 61 -8.83 -5.95 -1.68
C ALA A 61 -9.97 -6.48 -2.56
N SER A 62 -10.88 -5.59 -2.95
CA SER A 62 -11.76 -5.83 -4.10
C SER A 62 -10.95 -5.63 -5.38
N ILE A 63 -10.79 -6.67 -6.19
CA ILE A 63 -9.97 -6.63 -7.40
C ILE A 63 -10.84 -6.73 -8.65
N GLU A 64 -10.63 -5.81 -9.60
CA GLU A 64 -11.32 -5.78 -10.89
C GLU A 64 -10.31 -5.61 -12.05
N PRO A 65 -10.35 -6.47 -13.09
CA PRO A 65 -11.18 -7.67 -13.18
C PRO A 65 -10.73 -8.76 -12.19
N SER A 66 -11.65 -9.63 -11.77
CA SER A 66 -11.35 -10.74 -10.84
C SER A 66 -10.34 -11.72 -11.42
N ASP A 67 -10.45 -12.01 -12.71
CA ASP A 67 -9.52 -12.85 -13.47
C ASP A 67 -8.66 -11.97 -14.37
N PHE A 68 -7.35 -11.97 -14.11
CA PHE A 68 -6.38 -11.14 -14.83
C PHE A 68 -5.06 -11.87 -14.99
N THR A 69 -4.34 -11.59 -16.07
CA THR A 69 -3.04 -12.18 -16.37
C THR A 69 -1.99 -11.08 -16.57
N GLN A 70 -0.79 -11.47 -17.01
CA GLN A 70 0.29 -10.52 -17.29
C GLN A 70 -0.02 -9.64 -18.51
N GLU A 71 -0.91 -10.11 -19.38
CA GLU A 71 -1.37 -9.46 -20.61
C GLU A 71 -2.56 -8.52 -20.35
N SER A 72 -3.19 -8.59 -19.17
CA SER A 72 -4.29 -7.69 -18.83
C SER A 72 -3.81 -6.23 -18.85
N PRO A 73 -4.58 -5.31 -19.48
CA PRO A 73 -4.13 -3.95 -19.69
C PRO A 73 -4.01 -3.16 -18.38
N VAL A 74 -5.00 -3.33 -17.50
CA VAL A 74 -5.11 -2.69 -16.19
C VAL A 74 -5.82 -3.63 -15.23
N VAL A 75 -5.40 -3.60 -13.97
CA VAL A 75 -6.05 -4.28 -12.85
C VAL A 75 -6.15 -3.28 -11.71
N VAL A 76 -7.30 -3.17 -11.08
CA VAL A 76 -7.55 -2.25 -9.98
C VAL A 76 -7.77 -3.05 -8.71
N ALA A 77 -7.08 -2.69 -7.63
CA ALA A 77 -7.37 -3.19 -6.29
C ALA A 77 -7.87 -2.03 -5.42
N GLU A 78 -9.05 -2.18 -4.83
CA GLU A 78 -9.67 -1.22 -3.93
C GLU A 78 -9.69 -1.74 -2.50
N LEU A 79 -9.30 -0.88 -1.57
CA LEU A 79 -9.33 -1.16 -0.14
C LEU A 79 -10.02 0.01 0.58
N ASN A 80 -10.94 -0.32 1.47
CA ASN A 80 -11.44 0.62 2.46
C ASN A 80 -10.48 0.73 3.66
N ASN A 81 -10.81 1.59 4.63
CA ASN A 81 -10.00 1.78 5.84
C ASN A 81 -9.65 0.45 6.55
N SER A 82 -10.63 -0.43 6.79
CA SER A 82 -10.40 -1.66 7.55
C SER A 82 -9.52 -2.64 6.80
N GLN A 83 -9.78 -2.84 5.50
CA GLN A 83 -8.97 -3.71 4.63
C GLN A 83 -7.53 -3.21 4.52
N ALA A 84 -7.34 -1.92 4.32
CA ALA A 84 -6.01 -1.32 4.30
C ALA A 84 -5.31 -1.44 5.67
N GLY A 85 -6.08 -1.38 6.77
CA GLY A 85 -5.59 -1.62 8.13
C GLY A 85 -5.11 -3.04 8.38
N GLU A 86 -5.76 -4.05 7.78
CA GLU A 86 -5.29 -5.44 7.83
C GLU A 86 -3.98 -5.62 7.05
N VAL A 87 -3.88 -5.01 5.87
CA VAL A 87 -2.70 -5.12 5.02
C VAL A 87 -1.52 -4.39 5.63
N PHE A 88 -1.66 -3.12 6.00
CA PHE A 88 -0.54 -2.24 6.38
C PHE A 88 -0.41 -2.00 7.89
N GLY A 89 -1.42 -2.37 8.66
CA GLY A 89 -1.54 -2.06 10.08
C GLY A 89 -2.24 -0.73 10.34
N VAL A 90 -3.14 -0.71 11.33
CA VAL A 90 -3.98 0.46 11.70
C VAL A 90 -3.15 1.72 12.02
N SER A 91 -1.93 1.56 12.54
CA SER A 91 -1.02 2.70 12.80
C SER A 91 -0.51 3.42 11.55
N LYS A 92 -0.63 2.80 10.36
CA LYS A 92 -0.17 3.34 9.06
C LYS A 92 -1.30 4.02 8.29
N ILE A 93 -2.53 3.58 8.49
CA ILE A 93 -3.76 4.16 7.93
C ILE A 93 -4.43 5.19 8.85
N LYS A 94 -3.74 5.58 9.93
CA LYS A 94 -4.13 6.62 10.89
C LYS A 94 -2.96 7.57 11.08
N ASN A 95 -3.21 8.87 11.00
CA ASN A 95 -2.24 9.89 11.36
C ASN A 95 -2.92 10.99 12.18
N GLY A 96 -2.25 11.56 13.17
CA GLY A 96 -2.90 12.52 14.06
C GLY A 96 -1.92 13.37 14.85
N ASN A 97 -2.40 14.51 15.29
CA ASN A 97 -1.71 15.40 16.21
C ASN A 97 -2.61 15.63 17.44
N ARG A 98 -2.24 16.57 18.32
CA ARG A 98 -3.04 16.90 19.52
C ARG A 98 -4.47 17.38 19.20
N MET A 99 -4.70 17.89 17.99
CA MET A 99 -5.93 18.60 17.62
C MET A 99 -6.90 17.76 16.77
N THR A 100 -6.40 16.84 15.95
CA THR A 100 -7.26 15.98 15.13
C THR A 100 -6.57 14.70 14.73
N THR A 101 -7.38 13.71 14.36
CA THR A 101 -6.96 12.42 13.81
C THR A 101 -7.56 12.26 12.43
N VAL A 102 -6.71 11.88 11.49
CA VAL A 102 -7.00 11.64 10.09
C VAL A 102 -6.90 10.15 9.82
N HIS A 103 -7.91 9.61 9.16
CA HIS A 103 -7.98 8.21 8.76
C HIS A 103 -7.92 8.11 7.24
N LEU A 104 -7.42 6.99 6.72
CA LEU A 104 -7.58 6.68 5.31
C LEU A 104 -9.04 6.34 5.02
N GLN A 105 -9.71 7.04 4.12
CA GLN A 105 -11.07 6.68 3.70
C GLN A 105 -11.03 5.50 2.73
N SER A 106 -10.32 5.65 1.61
CA SER A 106 -10.14 4.62 0.59
C SER A 106 -8.72 4.62 0.01
N MET A 107 -8.33 3.46 -0.52
CA MET A 107 -7.09 3.26 -1.24
C MET A 107 -7.39 2.51 -2.54
N MET A 108 -6.83 3.01 -3.64
CA MET A 108 -6.94 2.39 -4.94
C MET A 108 -5.55 2.14 -5.52
N VAL A 109 -5.29 0.91 -5.96
CA VAL A 109 -4.04 0.51 -6.61
C VAL A 109 -4.35 0.18 -8.06
N VAL A 110 -3.98 1.08 -8.96
CA VAL A 110 -4.09 0.88 -10.41
C VAL A 110 -2.81 0.21 -10.90
N PHE A 111 -2.88 -1.08 -11.15
CA PHE A 111 -1.77 -1.90 -11.62
C PHE A 111 -1.81 -2.10 -13.13
N TYR A 112 -0.65 -2.00 -13.77
CA TYR A 112 -0.42 -2.26 -15.19
C TYR A 112 0.50 -3.49 -15.30
N PRO A 113 -0.05 -4.72 -15.36
CA PRO A 113 0.72 -5.96 -15.31
C PRO A 113 1.88 -6.00 -16.30
N ALA A 114 1.59 -5.76 -17.59
CA ALA A 114 2.58 -5.77 -18.66
C ALA A 114 3.76 -4.79 -18.45
N LYS A 115 3.54 -3.72 -17.67
CA LYS A 115 4.56 -2.70 -17.39
C LYS A 115 5.25 -2.89 -16.04
N GLY A 116 4.77 -3.80 -15.19
CA GLY A 116 5.25 -3.97 -13.81
C GLY A 116 5.15 -2.68 -12.98
N LYS A 117 4.11 -1.86 -13.22
CA LYS A 117 3.94 -0.53 -12.60
C LYS A 117 2.57 -0.43 -11.95
N ALA A 118 2.51 0.18 -10.79
CA ALA A 118 1.26 0.54 -10.12
C ALA A 118 1.25 2.01 -9.67
N SER A 119 0.08 2.62 -9.73
CA SER A 119 -0.22 3.91 -9.12
C SER A 119 -1.13 3.70 -7.93
N VAL A 120 -0.71 4.17 -6.77
CA VAL A 120 -1.48 4.10 -5.53
C VAL A 120 -2.10 5.46 -5.28
N TRP A 121 -3.41 5.49 -5.11
CA TRP A 121 -4.21 6.65 -4.78
C TRP A 121 -4.84 6.44 -3.42
N LEU A 122 -4.87 7.50 -2.63
CA LEU A 122 -5.41 7.50 -1.28
C LEU A 122 -6.47 8.59 -1.18
N THR A 123 -7.41 8.41 -0.26
CA THR A 123 -8.32 9.45 0.18
C THR A 123 -8.37 9.45 1.70
N VAL A 124 -8.75 10.60 2.27
CA VAL A 124 -8.77 10.89 3.70
C VAL A 124 -10.20 11.12 4.12
#